data_AF-A0A1V1ZE24-F1
#
_entry.id   AF-A0A1V1ZE24-F1
#
_cell.length_a   1.000
_cell.length_b   1.000
_cell.length_c   1.000
_cell.angle_alpha   90.00
_cell.angle_beta   90.00
_cell.angle_gamma   90.00
#
_symmetry.space_group_name_H-M   'P 1'
#
loop_
_entity.id
_entity.type
_entity.pdbx_description
1 polymer ?
#
loop_
_entity_poly.entity_id
_entity_poly.type
_entity_poly.pdbx_seq_one_letter_code
_entity_poly.pdbx_strand_id
1 'polypeptide(L)'
;METPELKVVSIYSKGYKKQLLISSSEVITLTSFLKGVIKNEVLVINTNLGVDIYYFAMVDHTNLIVDTFLLLKTSNGQNREEFIIKSLNHQQAIASETQRFFAKLVKNPLLFKSYSKSLAHQIKNYYKPSSTLINELLSLWKMELIKAPHNSSIDSTLLPLIMSLTASNIEEDSQPVVEALIREAMSMRNSN
;
A
#
# COMPACT_ATOMS: atom_id res chain seq x y z
N MET A 1 -5.72 14.27 24.97
CA MET A 1 -4.81 14.63 23.86
C MET A 1 -5.31 13.86 22.65
N GLU A 2 -5.59 14.55 21.54
CA GLU A 2 -5.91 13.87 20.28
C GLU A 2 -4.68 13.08 19.82
N THR A 3 -4.89 11.90 19.24
CA THR A 3 -3.84 11.01 18.72
C THR A 3 -3.83 11.06 17.21
N PRO A 4 -2.66 11.06 16.53
CA PRO A 4 -2.63 11.12 15.07
C PRO A 4 -3.35 9.92 14.46
N GLU A 5 -4.22 10.17 13.49
CA GLU A 5 -4.94 9.11 12.78
C GLU A 5 -4.23 8.75 11.47
N LEU A 6 -4.37 7.49 11.06
CA LEU A 6 -3.93 7.05 9.74
C LEU A 6 -4.83 7.67 8.66
N LYS A 7 -4.19 8.32 7.69
CA LYS A 7 -4.83 8.96 6.55
C LYS A 7 -4.20 8.48 5.26
N VAL A 8 -4.97 8.48 4.17
CA VAL A 8 -4.45 8.19 2.82
C VAL A 8 -5.02 9.13 1.79
N VAL A 9 -4.16 9.59 0.90
CA VAL A 9 -4.53 10.24 -0.35
C VAL A 9 -4.14 9.31 -1.49
N SER A 10 -5.14 8.85 -2.23
CA SER A 10 -4.99 8.00 -3.39
C SER A 10 -5.22 8.79 -4.67
N ILE A 11 -4.31 8.65 -5.62
CA ILE A 11 -4.31 9.36 -6.90
C ILE A 11 -4.20 8.33 -8.02
N TYR A 12 -5.19 8.32 -8.90
CA TYR A 12 -5.29 7.40 -10.04
C TYR A 12 -5.45 8.19 -11.34
N SER A 13 -4.99 7.65 -12.47
CA SER A 13 -5.30 8.23 -13.78
C SER A 13 -6.72 7.84 -14.21
N LYS A 14 -7.50 8.78 -14.77
CA LYS A 14 -8.83 8.50 -15.37
C LYS A 14 -8.73 7.58 -16.59
N GLY A 15 -7.60 7.59 -17.29
CA GLY A 15 -7.28 6.65 -18.35
C GLY A 15 -6.49 5.46 -17.81
N TYR A 16 -6.90 4.23 -18.16
CA TYR A 16 -6.10 3.04 -17.83
C TYR A 16 -4.83 3.03 -18.68
N LYS A 17 -3.70 3.39 -18.07
CA LYS A 17 -2.36 3.17 -18.62
C LYS A 17 -1.63 2.26 -17.65
N LYS A 18 -1.13 1.11 -18.11
CA LYS A 18 -0.31 0.17 -17.31
C LYS A 18 1.09 0.75 -17.06
N GLN A 19 1.18 1.96 -16.52
CA GLN A 19 2.43 2.64 -16.24
C GLN A 19 2.33 3.34 -14.89
N LEU A 20 3.49 3.58 -14.28
CA LEU A 20 3.56 4.37 -13.04
C LEU A 20 3.13 5.82 -13.34
N LEU A 21 2.42 6.45 -12.40
CA LEU A 21 2.07 7.86 -12.53
C LEU A 21 3.28 8.77 -12.32
N ILE A 22 4.17 8.39 -11.40
CA ILE A 22 5.43 9.05 -11.10
C ILE A 22 6.61 8.07 -11.25
N SER A 23 7.77 8.59 -11.61
CA SER A 23 9.03 7.85 -11.61
C SER A 23 9.55 7.61 -10.19
N SER A 24 10.51 6.69 -10.02
CA SER A 24 11.10 6.43 -8.70
C SER A 24 11.81 7.65 -8.10
N SER A 25 12.43 8.50 -8.91
CA SER A 25 13.05 9.75 -8.42
C SER A 25 12.01 10.79 -7.98
N GLU A 26 10.88 10.88 -8.70
CA GLU A 26 9.74 11.71 -8.29
C GLU A 26 9.14 11.19 -6.97
N VAL A 27 9.06 9.87 -6.74
CA VAL A 27 8.63 9.28 -5.45
C VAL A 27 9.54 9.73 -4.31
N ILE A 28 10.86 9.67 -4.49
CA ILE A 28 11.84 10.09 -3.46
C ILE A 28 11.67 11.59 -3.16
N THR A 29 11.53 12.41 -4.21
CA THR A 29 11.35 13.86 -4.09
C THR A 29 10.06 14.20 -3.34
N LEU A 30 8.95 13.59 -3.74
CA LEU A 30 7.64 13.77 -3.11
C LEU A 30 7.67 13.34 -1.65
N THR A 31 8.23 12.15 -1.37
CA THR A 31 8.32 11.61 0.00
C THR A 31 9.13 12.53 0.89
N SER A 32 10.29 13.00 0.43
CA SER A 32 11.18 13.87 1.20
C SER A 32 10.51 15.21 1.51
N PHE A 33 9.86 15.81 0.52
CA PHE A 33 9.12 17.05 0.70
C PHE A 33 7.98 16.88 1.72
N LEU A 34 7.13 15.86 1.54
CA LEU A 34 5.98 15.63 2.41
C LEU A 34 6.41 15.32 3.85
N LYS A 35 7.47 14.53 4.06
CA LYS A 35 8.04 14.31 5.41
C LYS A 35 8.50 15.62 6.04
N GLY A 36 9.13 16.51 5.27
CA GLY A 36 9.55 17.83 5.76
C GLY A 36 8.40 18.75 6.18
N VAL A 37 7.26 18.70 5.47
CA VAL A 37 6.11 19.58 5.72
C VAL A 37 5.14 19.00 6.76
N ILE A 38 4.78 17.71 6.63
CA ILE A 38 3.84 17.03 7.54
C ILE A 38 4.51 16.76 8.89
N LYS A 39 5.86 16.65 8.92
CA LYS A 39 6.67 16.37 10.12
C LYS A 39 6.36 15.04 10.82
N ASN A 40 5.68 14.13 10.13
CA ASN A 40 5.42 12.76 10.56
C ASN A 40 5.92 11.76 9.52
N GLU A 41 5.81 10.47 9.84
CA GLU A 41 6.02 9.42 8.86
C GLU A 41 5.05 9.60 7.67
N VAL A 42 5.61 9.44 6.47
CA VAL A 42 4.90 9.45 5.19
C VAL A 42 5.43 8.28 4.38
N LEU A 43 4.51 7.48 3.86
CA LEU A 43 4.79 6.35 2.98
C LEU A 43 4.10 6.59 1.64
N VAL A 44 4.88 6.62 0.56
CA VAL A 44 4.37 6.72 -0.80
C VAL A 44 4.48 5.35 -1.47
N ILE A 45 3.34 4.76 -1.82
CA ILE A 45 3.24 3.53 -2.58
C ILE A 45 2.83 3.88 -4.01
N ASN A 46 3.73 3.66 -4.97
CA ASN A 46 3.53 3.96 -6.37
C ASN A 46 3.49 2.67 -7.18
N THR A 47 2.30 2.29 -7.64
CA THR A 47 2.09 1.08 -8.45
C THR A 47 1.56 1.44 -9.83
N ASN A 48 1.44 0.46 -10.72
CA ASN A 48 0.83 0.64 -12.03
C ASN A 48 -0.68 0.95 -11.98
N LEU A 49 -1.28 0.99 -10.78
CA LEU A 49 -2.67 1.35 -10.57
C LEU A 49 -2.84 2.80 -10.13
N GLY A 50 -1.82 3.39 -9.52
CA GLY A 50 -1.85 4.74 -8.98
C GLY A 50 -0.82 4.94 -7.89
N VAL A 51 -0.95 6.08 -7.22
CA VAL A 51 -0.10 6.50 -6.10
C VAL A 51 -0.97 6.61 -4.86
N ASP A 52 -0.63 5.87 -3.83
CA ASP A 52 -1.23 5.98 -2.51
C ASP A 52 -0.21 6.59 -1.55
N ILE A 53 -0.64 7.65 -0.84
CA ILE A 53 0.21 8.41 0.07
C ILE A 53 -0.39 8.27 1.46
N TYR A 54 0.25 7.45 2.30
CA TYR A 54 -0.15 7.17 3.67
C TYR A 54 0.63 8.04 4.64
N TYR A 55 -0.05 8.57 5.64
CA TYR A 55 0.57 9.43 6.65
C TYR A 55 -0.23 9.42 7.94
N PHE A 56 0.45 9.69 9.06
CA PHE A 56 -0.20 9.98 10.33
C PHE A 56 -0.29 11.49 10.53
N ALA A 57 -1.46 12.00 10.84
CA ALA A 57 -1.63 13.41 11.19
C ALA A 57 -2.92 13.65 11.99
N MET A 58 -2.94 14.73 12.78
CA MET A 58 -4.17 15.23 13.42
C MET A 58 -5.08 15.89 12.38
N VAL A 59 -4.49 16.60 11.42
CA VAL A 59 -5.21 17.38 10.41
C VAL A 59 -5.12 16.72 9.04
N ASP A 60 -6.10 17.00 8.19
CA ASP A 60 -6.11 16.54 6.81
C ASP A 60 -5.12 17.36 5.97
N HIS A 61 -4.18 16.69 5.31
CA HIS A 61 -3.19 17.30 4.41
C HIS A 61 -3.48 17.04 2.93
N THR A 62 -4.71 16.64 2.58
CA THR A 62 -5.11 16.29 1.22
C THR A 62 -4.73 17.35 0.19
N ASN A 63 -5.09 18.62 0.43
CA ASN A 63 -4.81 19.69 -0.53
C ASN A 63 -3.30 19.86 -0.76
N LEU A 64 -2.50 19.92 0.31
CA LEU A 64 -1.04 20.00 0.20
C LEU A 64 -0.46 18.84 -0.61
N ILE A 65 -0.87 17.60 -0.31
CA ILE A 65 -0.38 16.40 -0.97
C ILE A 65 -0.73 16.44 -2.46
N VAL A 66 -1.97 16.79 -2.77
CA VAL A 66 -2.51 16.87 -4.12
C VAL A 66 -1.83 17.97 -4.93
N ASP A 67 -1.66 19.16 -4.36
CA ASP A 67 -1.02 20.29 -5.03
C ASP A 67 0.46 19.98 -5.31
N THR A 68 1.14 19.36 -4.35
CA THR A 68 2.53 18.91 -4.53
C THR A 68 2.65 17.85 -5.63
N PHE A 69 1.74 16.87 -5.65
CA PHE A 69 1.69 15.88 -6.72
C PHE A 69 1.45 16.53 -8.08
N LEU A 70 0.51 17.48 -8.14
CA LEU A 70 0.20 18.19 -9.38
C LEU A 70 1.39 19.03 -9.85
N LEU A 71 2.13 19.69 -8.97
CA LEU A 71 3.36 20.40 -9.33
C LEU A 71 4.39 19.49 -10.02
N LEU A 72 4.53 18.23 -9.58
CA LEU A 72 5.38 17.24 -10.24
C LEU A 72 4.86 16.81 -11.62
N LYS A 73 3.56 16.97 -11.88
CA LYS A 73 2.91 16.55 -13.14
C LYS A 73 2.71 17.69 -14.13
N THR A 74 2.57 18.92 -13.67
CA THR A 74 2.42 20.10 -14.53
C THR A 74 3.65 20.30 -15.41
N SER A 75 4.85 19.93 -14.93
CA SER A 75 6.07 19.93 -15.76
C SER A 75 5.99 19.02 -16.99
N ASN A 76 5.07 18.05 -16.98
CA ASN A 76 4.83 17.10 -18.06
C ASN A 76 3.54 17.42 -18.84
N GLY A 77 2.95 18.60 -18.63
CA GLY A 77 1.73 19.05 -19.33
C GLY A 77 0.44 18.38 -18.89
N GLN A 78 0.44 17.69 -17.74
CA GLN A 78 -0.74 17.01 -17.22
C GLN A 78 -1.51 17.90 -16.24
N ASN A 79 -2.84 17.82 -16.31
CA ASN A 79 -3.75 18.65 -15.51
C ASN A 79 -4.54 17.83 -14.48
N ARG A 80 -5.10 18.51 -13.48
CA ARG A 80 -5.89 17.90 -12.40
C ARG A 80 -7.01 17.01 -12.93
N GLU A 81 -7.65 17.42 -14.01
CA GLU A 81 -8.82 16.77 -14.60
C GLU A 81 -8.49 15.39 -15.15
N GLU A 82 -7.22 15.04 -15.33
CA GLU A 82 -6.78 13.71 -15.76
C GLU A 82 -6.75 12.68 -14.62
N PHE A 83 -6.87 13.14 -13.37
CA PHE A 83 -6.72 12.30 -12.19
C PHE A 83 -8.03 12.10 -11.42
N ILE A 84 -8.18 10.93 -10.84
CA ILE A 84 -9.16 10.61 -9.80
C ILE A 84 -8.40 10.72 -8.49
N ILE A 85 -8.84 11.63 -7.62
CA ILE A 85 -8.25 11.85 -6.31
C ILE A 85 -9.26 11.43 -5.27
N LYS A 86 -8.81 10.60 -4.33
CA LYS A 86 -9.60 10.12 -3.21
C LYS A 86 -8.83 10.31 -1.92
N SER A 87 -9.48 10.92 -0.93
CA SER A 87 -8.92 11.05 0.42
C SER A 87 -9.76 10.25 1.40
N LEU A 88 -9.08 9.54 2.30
CA LEU A 88 -9.68 8.78 3.39
C LEU A 88 -8.99 9.19 4.68
N ASN A 89 -9.78 9.75 5.59
CA ASN A 89 -9.26 10.45 6.75
C ASN A 89 -9.25 9.64 8.06
N HIS A 90 -9.84 8.44 8.05
CA HIS A 90 -10.01 7.57 9.22
C HIS A 90 -9.84 6.10 8.84
N GLN A 91 -9.34 5.30 9.78
CA GLN A 91 -9.00 3.89 9.58
C GLN A 91 -10.14 3.04 9.01
N GLN A 92 -11.39 3.25 9.45
CA GLN A 92 -12.54 2.49 8.96
C GLN A 92 -12.81 2.73 7.46
N ALA A 93 -12.60 3.96 7.00
CA ALA A 93 -12.78 4.29 5.59
C ALA A 93 -11.67 3.65 4.73
N ILE A 94 -10.44 3.60 5.26
CA ILE A 94 -9.29 2.91 4.65
C ILE A 94 -9.53 1.41 4.57
N ALA A 95 -10.02 0.79 5.64
CA ALA A 95 -10.39 -0.62 5.67
C ALA A 95 -11.46 -0.96 4.62
N SER A 96 -12.55 -0.19 4.60
CA SER A 96 -13.64 -0.37 3.63
C SER A 96 -13.15 -0.24 2.18
N GLU A 97 -12.26 0.72 1.91
CA GLU A 97 -11.69 0.88 0.58
C GLU A 97 -10.74 -0.24 0.18
N THR A 98 -9.89 -0.66 1.12
CA THR A 98 -8.97 -1.78 0.96
C THR A 98 -9.71 -3.05 0.57
N GLN A 99 -10.78 -3.38 1.30
CA GLN A 99 -11.61 -4.56 1.02
C GLN A 99 -12.19 -4.50 -0.41
N ARG A 100 -12.76 -3.35 -0.79
CA ARG A 100 -13.33 -3.12 -2.11
C ARG A 100 -12.27 -3.23 -3.22
N PHE A 101 -11.08 -2.69 -2.97
CA PHE A 101 -9.97 -2.72 -3.90
C PHE A 101 -9.45 -4.14 -4.13
N PHE A 102 -9.20 -4.90 -3.06
CA PHE A 102 -8.78 -6.29 -3.17
C PHE A 102 -9.84 -7.17 -3.85
N ALA A 103 -11.12 -7.00 -3.53
CA ALA A 103 -12.20 -7.72 -4.20
C ALA A 103 -12.24 -7.48 -5.72
N LYS A 104 -11.87 -6.28 -6.18
CA LYS A 104 -11.74 -5.97 -7.62
C LYS A 104 -10.48 -6.56 -8.23
N LEU A 105 -9.36 -6.48 -7.52
CA LEU A 105 -8.08 -6.98 -8.00
C LEU A 105 -8.09 -8.50 -8.22
N VAL A 106 -8.73 -9.23 -7.31
CA VAL A 106 -8.85 -10.70 -7.37
C VAL A 106 -9.54 -11.17 -8.65
N LYS A 107 -10.45 -10.37 -9.21
CA LYS A 107 -11.09 -10.65 -10.50
C LYS A 107 -10.13 -10.53 -11.69
N ASN A 108 -8.90 -10.04 -11.48
CA ASN A 108 -7.89 -9.79 -12.50
C ASN A 108 -6.51 -10.36 -12.08
N PRO A 109 -6.27 -11.69 -12.19
CA PRO A 109 -5.10 -12.36 -11.61
C PRO A 109 -3.74 -11.80 -12.07
N LEU A 110 -3.60 -11.45 -13.35
CA LEU A 110 -2.34 -10.87 -13.87
C LEU A 110 -2.04 -9.49 -13.29
N LEU A 111 -3.08 -8.65 -13.17
CA LEU A 111 -2.96 -7.34 -12.56
C LEU A 111 -2.64 -7.47 -11.07
N PHE A 112 -3.31 -8.40 -10.40
CA PHE A 112 -3.09 -8.69 -9.00
C PHE A 112 -1.64 -9.15 -8.73
N LYS A 113 -1.10 -10.05 -9.54
CA LYS A 113 0.30 -10.50 -9.44
C LYS A 113 1.29 -9.34 -9.60
N SER A 114 1.09 -8.49 -10.60
CA SER A 114 1.96 -7.33 -10.86
C SER A 114 1.92 -6.32 -9.70
N TYR A 115 0.71 -6.00 -9.24
CA TYR A 115 0.48 -5.11 -8.09
C TYR A 115 1.17 -5.64 -6.83
N SER A 116 0.95 -6.91 -6.51
CA SER A 116 1.51 -7.57 -5.32
C SER A 116 3.04 -7.53 -5.29
N LYS A 117 3.67 -7.82 -6.44
CA LYS A 117 5.14 -7.76 -6.55
C LYS A 117 5.66 -6.33 -6.35
N SER A 118 5.00 -5.35 -6.95
CA SER A 118 5.37 -3.93 -6.81
C SER A 118 5.19 -3.43 -5.38
N LEU A 119 4.08 -3.81 -4.73
CA LEU A 119 3.80 -3.47 -3.35
C LEU A 119 4.85 -4.07 -2.41
N ALA A 120 5.11 -5.38 -2.49
CA ALA A 120 6.10 -6.06 -1.65
C ALA A 120 7.50 -5.45 -1.79
N HIS A 121 7.92 -5.15 -3.02
CA HIS A 121 9.20 -4.52 -3.27
C HIS A 121 9.31 -3.14 -2.59
N GLN A 122 8.27 -2.32 -2.68
CA GLN A 122 8.25 -1.00 -2.05
C GLN A 122 8.21 -1.09 -0.53
N ILE A 123 7.38 -1.98 0.03
CA ILE A 123 7.32 -2.21 1.47
C ILE A 123 8.70 -2.61 2.00
N LYS A 124 9.40 -3.54 1.34
CA LYS A 124 10.75 -3.94 1.73
C LYS A 124 11.74 -2.76 1.72
N ASN A 125 11.71 -1.92 0.69
CA ASN A 125 12.65 -0.81 0.55
C ASN A 125 12.35 0.35 1.52
N TYR A 126 11.09 0.55 1.88
CA TYR A 126 10.65 1.66 2.74
C TYR A 126 10.31 1.23 4.18
N TYR A 127 10.60 -0.02 4.55
CA TYR A 127 10.33 -0.54 5.89
C TYR A 127 11.01 0.26 7.00
N LYS A 128 12.35 0.29 7.01
CA LYS A 128 13.13 1.01 8.02
C LYS A 128 12.70 2.48 8.23
N PRO A 129 12.49 3.29 7.17
CA PRO A 129 12.12 4.70 7.34
C PRO A 129 10.62 4.97 7.63
N SER A 130 9.76 3.95 7.65
CA SER A 130 8.30 4.10 7.81
C SER A 130 7.67 2.86 8.49
N SER A 131 8.37 2.25 9.44
CA SER A 131 7.99 0.95 10.00
C SER A 131 6.67 1.01 10.76
N THR A 132 6.38 2.12 11.44
CA THR A 132 5.12 2.35 12.15
C THR A 132 3.94 2.33 11.18
N LEU A 133 4.00 3.15 10.12
CA LEU A 133 2.99 3.16 9.06
C LEU A 133 2.82 1.79 8.40
N ILE A 134 3.92 1.13 8.07
CA ILE A 134 3.88 -0.15 7.37
C ILE A 134 3.25 -1.23 8.23
N ASN A 135 3.59 -1.29 9.53
CA ASN A 135 3.01 -2.27 10.44
C ASN A 135 1.50 -2.06 10.62
N GLU A 136 1.05 -0.82 10.74
CA GLU A 136 -0.39 -0.49 10.81
C GLU A 136 -1.11 -0.92 9.53
N LEU A 137 -0.53 -0.64 8.36
CA LEU A 137 -1.10 -1.03 7.07
C LEU A 137 -1.15 -2.54 6.88
N LEU A 138 -0.09 -3.26 7.23
CA LEU A 138 -0.06 -4.73 7.15
C LEU A 138 -1.11 -5.35 8.07
N SER A 139 -1.29 -4.80 9.28
CA SER A 139 -2.34 -5.22 10.23
C SER A 139 -3.73 -5.02 9.63
N LEU A 140 -4.01 -3.82 9.09
CA LEU A 140 -5.27 -3.49 8.43
C LEU A 140 -5.54 -4.39 7.23
N TRP A 141 -4.57 -4.56 6.33
CA TRP A 141 -4.71 -5.40 5.15
C TRP A 141 -4.95 -6.87 5.53
N LYS A 142 -4.25 -7.40 6.52
CA LYS A 142 -4.45 -8.76 7.02
C LYS A 142 -5.89 -8.95 7.50
N MET A 143 -6.43 -8.02 8.31
CA MET A 143 -7.80 -8.10 8.80
C MET A 143 -8.83 -8.07 7.66
N GLU A 144 -8.65 -7.17 6.69
CA GLU A 144 -9.62 -7.02 5.59
C GLU A 144 -9.55 -8.14 4.55
N LEU A 145 -8.36 -8.74 4.37
CA LEU A 145 -8.17 -9.88 3.48
C LEU A 145 -8.80 -11.16 4.03
N ILE A 146 -8.80 -11.36 5.35
CA ILE A 146 -9.50 -12.48 6.00
C ILE A 146 -11.02 -12.34 5.83
N LYS A 147 -11.54 -11.11 5.79
CA LYS A 147 -12.98 -10.83 5.60
C LYS A 147 -13.43 -10.91 4.13
N ALA A 148 -12.50 -10.95 3.18
CA ALA A 148 -12.85 -11.10 1.78
C ALA A 148 -13.44 -12.49 1.54
N PRO A 149 -14.47 -12.65 0.68
CA PRO A 149 -15.04 -13.96 0.40
C PRO A 149 -13.94 -14.91 -0.07
N HIS A 150 -13.69 -16.00 0.66
CA HIS A 150 -12.70 -17.01 0.28
C HIS A 150 -13.10 -17.64 -1.05
N ASN A 151 -12.50 -17.13 -2.12
CA ASN A 151 -12.43 -17.84 -3.38
C ASN A 151 -11.02 -18.42 -3.50
N SER A 152 -10.89 -19.53 -4.21
CA SER A 152 -9.63 -20.25 -4.36
C SER A 152 -8.47 -19.40 -4.92
N SER A 153 -8.75 -18.24 -5.54
CA SER A 153 -7.76 -17.30 -6.06
C SER A 153 -7.20 -16.31 -5.02
N ILE A 154 -7.98 -15.88 -4.02
CA ILE A 154 -7.50 -15.07 -2.87
C ILE A 154 -6.50 -15.89 -2.06
N ASP A 155 -6.89 -17.10 -1.68
CA ASP A 155 -6.09 -17.94 -0.79
C ASP A 155 -4.78 -18.40 -1.44
N SER A 156 -4.71 -18.49 -2.77
CA SER A 156 -3.51 -18.93 -3.51
C SER A 156 -2.53 -17.81 -3.85
N THR A 157 -2.92 -16.54 -3.77
CA THR A 157 -2.03 -15.44 -4.20
C THR A 157 -1.84 -14.34 -3.14
N LEU A 158 -2.88 -13.96 -2.39
CA LEU A 158 -2.78 -12.96 -1.32
C LEU A 158 -2.16 -13.53 -0.06
N LEU A 159 -2.56 -14.75 0.31
CA LEU A 159 -2.08 -15.41 1.51
C LEU A 159 -0.55 -15.64 1.49
N PRO A 160 0.06 -16.14 0.39
CA PRO A 160 1.51 -16.22 0.29
C PRO A 160 2.22 -14.85 0.32
N LEU A 161 1.60 -13.80 -0.21
CA LEU A 161 2.14 -12.44 -0.16
C LEU A 161 2.14 -11.91 1.28
N ILE A 162 1.01 -11.99 1.98
CA ILE A 162 0.90 -11.61 3.38
C ILE A 162 1.86 -12.45 4.21
N MET A 163 1.89 -13.77 4.01
CA MET A 163 2.79 -14.70 4.68
C MET A 163 4.25 -14.36 4.43
N SER A 164 4.64 -14.02 3.19
CA SER A 164 6.01 -13.59 2.88
C SER A 164 6.37 -12.28 3.55
N LEU A 165 5.43 -11.34 3.65
CA LEU A 165 5.67 -10.04 4.29
C LEU A 165 5.70 -10.18 5.82
N THR A 166 4.91 -11.09 6.40
CA THR A 166 5.02 -11.45 7.82
C THR A 166 6.25 -12.31 8.12
N ALA A 167 6.70 -13.16 7.18
CA ALA A 167 7.93 -13.95 7.32
C ALA A 167 9.19 -13.10 7.20
N SER A 168 9.20 -12.10 6.32
CA SER A 168 10.27 -11.09 6.27
C SER A 168 10.29 -10.18 7.52
N ASN A 169 9.19 -10.12 8.28
CA ASN A 169 9.15 -9.47 9.60
C ASN A 169 9.61 -10.41 10.74
N ILE A 170 9.67 -11.72 10.52
CA ILE A 170 10.15 -12.72 11.49
C ILE A 170 11.68 -12.83 11.46
N GLU A 171 12.33 -12.60 10.31
CA GLU A 171 13.79 -12.65 10.19
C GLU A 171 14.52 -11.60 11.06
N GLU A 172 13.87 -10.50 11.47
CA GLU A 172 14.47 -9.53 12.39
C GLU A 172 13.95 -9.63 13.85
N ASP A 173 12.87 -10.36 14.17
CA ASP A 173 12.36 -10.38 15.57
C ASP A 173 11.51 -11.61 16.02
N SER A 174 11.57 -12.81 15.41
CA SER A 174 10.84 -13.97 16.00
C SER A 174 11.49 -15.35 15.82
N GLN A 175 11.39 -16.13 16.90
CA GLN A 175 11.95 -17.45 17.13
C GLN A 175 11.76 -18.49 15.99
N PRO A 176 12.70 -19.46 15.87
CA PRO A 176 12.73 -20.51 14.83
C PRO A 176 11.45 -21.36 14.71
N VAL A 177 10.57 -21.33 15.71
CA VAL A 177 9.29 -22.05 15.71
C VAL A 177 8.30 -21.46 14.70
N VAL A 178 8.27 -20.14 14.52
CA VAL A 178 7.30 -19.51 13.61
C VAL A 178 7.67 -19.75 12.14
N GLU A 179 8.97 -19.72 11.83
CA GLU A 179 9.50 -20.13 10.51
C GLU A 179 9.19 -21.59 10.19
N ALA A 180 9.33 -22.49 11.18
CA ALA A 180 9.02 -23.91 11.01
C ALA A 180 7.53 -24.11 10.68
N LEU A 181 6.63 -23.42 11.39
CA LEU A 181 5.18 -23.50 11.15
C LEU A 181 4.76 -22.93 9.79
N ILE A 182 5.38 -21.82 9.34
CA ILE A 182 5.11 -21.26 8.01
C ILE A 182 5.61 -22.21 6.91
N ARG A 183 6.80 -22.81 7.09
CA ARG A 183 7.33 -23.80 6.14
C ARG A 183 6.47 -25.04 6.06
N GLU A 184 5.98 -25.54 7.19
CA GLU A 184 5.14 -26.74 7.26
C GLU A 184 3.75 -26.50 6.64
N ALA A 185 3.14 -25.33 6.90
CA ALA A 185 1.89 -24.94 6.26
C ALA A 185 2.04 -24.80 4.72
N MET A 186 3.21 -24.35 4.25
CA MET A 186 3.52 -24.22 2.83
C MET A 186 3.83 -25.58 2.17
N SER A 187 4.45 -26.52 2.88
CA SER A 187 4.74 -27.86 2.35
C SER A 187 3.49 -28.72 2.24
N MET A 188 2.59 -28.68 3.23
CA MET A 188 1.32 -29.40 3.22
C MET A 188 0.40 -29.00 2.06
N ARG A 189 0.52 -27.75 1.59
CA ARG A 189 -0.28 -27.24 0.46
C ARG A 189 0.19 -27.77 -0.90
N ASN A 190 1.46 -28.16 -1.03
CA ASN A 190 2.04 -28.68 -2.27
C ASN A 190 1.96 -30.22 -2.36
N SER A 191 1.37 -30.88 -1.35
CA SER A 191 1.24 -32.34 -1.28
C SER A 191 -0.16 -32.86 -1.61
N ASN A 192 -1.07 -31.99 -2.08
CA ASN A 192 -2.41 -32.35 -2.58
C ASN A 192 -2.56 -31.98 -4.06
#